data_AF-A0A8H7S2I1-F1
#
_entry.id   AF-A0A8H7S2I1-F1
#
_cell.length_a   1.000
_cell.length_b   1.000
_cell.length_c   1.000
_cell.angle_alpha   90.00
_cell.angle_beta   90.00
_cell.angle_gamma   90.00
#
_symmetry.space_group_name_H-M   'P 1'
#
loop_
_entity.id
_entity.type
_entity.pdbx_description
1 polymer ?
#
loop_
_entity_poly.entity_id
_entity_poly.type
_entity_poly.pdbx_seq_one_letter_code
_entity_poly.pdbx_strand_id
1 'polypeptide(L)'
;MHDIMRAQGGETDRTTGRSTTFHEEYARVNNVVECSKMAVLYYADVPGVVPSTDILGSSGVGIDVGNGGLPPEWGVRILMWNAMFHYGPWTDRHRTELQDYFFPNSHRNNVPTPYLKPGDLRTSTSFDFHVELMTEGTIRIPTREKSKDWKYETESADLDLGADGYYTRPYGWIDIKTSPGSTAKIIIPFVCGPDGYTSSIDIHFKDIDASTSVNYASLLQAKNLQLAIKMHSPIVWNEHREWDFACSIREPQIFLLRDHVFLFQDLIKDWTSTPPADLLHFIPVTYNFNINIYEPLIYLCVNEHNIISNPNASDDNGKAIIINYIKRHYYIASCFSFID
;
A
#
# COMPACT_ATOMS: atom_id res chain seq x y z
N MET A 1 -16.28 -54.57 -30.16
CA MET A 1 -16.87 -55.91 -29.97
C MET A 1 -16.25 -56.46 -28.69
N HIS A 2 -17.05 -56.49 -27.62
CA HIS A 2 -16.83 -57.10 -26.29
C HIS A 2 -15.68 -56.57 -25.42
N ASP A 3 -15.98 -55.88 -24.32
CA ASP A 3 -16.42 -56.41 -23.01
C ASP A 3 -15.45 -57.43 -22.42
N ILE A 4 -14.68 -56.99 -21.42
CA ILE A 4 -14.56 -57.73 -20.16
C ILE A 4 -14.80 -56.73 -19.03
N MET A 5 -16.04 -56.75 -18.56
CA MET A 5 -16.49 -56.25 -17.26
C MET A 5 -15.95 -57.10 -16.10
N ARG A 6 -16.08 -56.50 -14.91
CA ARG A 6 -16.14 -57.03 -13.52
C ARG A 6 -14.86 -56.95 -12.72
N ALA A 7 -14.70 -56.05 -11.74
CA ALA A 7 -15.54 -55.64 -10.59
C ALA A 7 -15.15 -56.36 -9.29
N GLN A 8 -14.62 -55.56 -8.36
CA GLN A 8 -14.93 -55.47 -6.92
C GLN A 8 -14.43 -54.07 -6.53
N GLY A 9 -15.16 -53.12 -5.97
CA GLY A 9 -16.44 -53.17 -5.27
C GLY A 9 -16.25 -52.64 -3.86
N GLY A 10 -16.50 -51.34 -3.66
CA GLY A 10 -16.99 -50.77 -2.39
C GLY A 10 -15.95 -50.23 -1.41
N GLU A 11 -15.77 -48.92 -1.42
CA GLU A 11 -16.08 -48.13 -0.22
C GLU A 11 -16.61 -46.76 -0.67
N THR A 12 -17.93 -46.67 -0.68
CA THR A 12 -18.66 -45.41 -0.85
C THR A 12 -18.49 -44.60 0.43
N ASP A 13 -17.51 -43.69 0.45
CA ASP A 13 -17.63 -42.53 1.32
C ASP A 13 -18.54 -41.51 0.63
N ARG A 14 -19.85 -41.72 0.86
CA ARG A 14 -20.87 -40.71 0.61
C ARG A 14 -20.74 -39.63 1.69
N THR A 15 -19.74 -38.79 1.55
CA THR A 15 -19.77 -37.43 2.08
C THR A 15 -19.95 -36.48 0.90
N THR A 16 -21.20 -36.43 0.41
CA THR A 16 -21.71 -35.26 -0.29
C THR A 16 -21.74 -34.09 0.69
N GLY A 17 -20.59 -33.49 0.94
CA GLY A 17 -20.49 -32.12 1.45
C GLY A 17 -20.72 -31.19 0.28
N ARG A 18 -21.89 -30.55 0.22
CA ARG A 18 -22.19 -29.49 -0.75
C ARG A 18 -21.05 -28.47 -0.72
N SER A 19 -20.46 -28.22 -1.89
CA SER A 19 -19.43 -27.20 -2.10
C SER A 19 -19.98 -25.84 -1.68
N THR A 20 -19.25 -25.16 -0.81
CA THR A 20 -19.56 -23.82 -0.28
C THR A 20 -19.65 -22.81 -1.42
N THR A 21 -20.83 -22.23 -1.66
CA THR A 21 -21.17 -21.28 -2.74
C THR A 21 -20.60 -19.86 -2.53
N PHE A 22 -19.41 -19.73 -1.93
CA PHE A 22 -18.78 -18.44 -1.62
C PHE A 22 -17.56 -18.20 -2.50
N HIS A 23 -17.37 -16.95 -2.92
CA HIS A 23 -16.11 -16.52 -3.52
C HIS A 23 -14.99 -16.49 -2.47
N GLU A 24 -13.91 -17.23 -2.70
CA GLU A 24 -12.69 -17.16 -1.85
C GLU A 24 -12.04 -15.76 -1.87
N GLU A 25 -12.27 -15.01 -2.94
CA GLU A 25 -11.78 -13.64 -3.15
C GLU A 25 -12.88 -12.58 -3.01
N TYR A 26 -13.72 -12.70 -1.98
CA TYR A 26 -14.85 -11.79 -1.76
C TYR A 26 -14.50 -10.30 -1.50
N ALA A 27 -13.23 -9.98 -1.24
CA ALA A 27 -12.74 -8.59 -1.12
C ALA A 27 -12.08 -8.06 -2.40
N ARG A 28 -12.32 -8.71 -3.54
CA ARG A 28 -11.83 -8.31 -4.85
C ARG A 28 -12.55 -7.05 -5.34
N VAL A 29 -11.77 -6.02 -5.68
CA VAL A 29 -12.27 -4.81 -6.35
C VAL A 29 -11.48 -4.61 -7.64
N ASN A 30 -12.17 -4.70 -8.78
CA ASN A 30 -11.51 -4.64 -10.10
C ASN A 30 -11.08 -3.21 -10.50
N ASN A 31 -11.79 -2.19 -10.02
CA ASN A 31 -11.51 -0.80 -10.40
C ASN A 31 -10.49 -0.19 -9.44
N VAL A 32 -9.22 -0.13 -9.84
CA VAL A 32 -8.15 0.42 -8.99
C VAL A 32 -8.26 1.94 -8.81
N VAL A 33 -8.69 2.66 -9.85
CA VAL A 33 -8.85 4.12 -9.81
C VAL A 33 -10.08 4.54 -10.58
N GLU A 34 -10.90 5.39 -9.97
CA GLU A 34 -12.04 6.06 -10.58
C GLU A 34 -11.90 7.56 -10.37
N CYS A 35 -12.24 8.37 -11.38
CA CYS A 35 -12.23 9.83 -11.23
C CYS A 35 -13.16 10.47 -12.25
N SER A 36 -13.68 11.65 -11.92
CA SER A 36 -14.52 12.44 -12.84
C SER A 36 -13.72 13.09 -13.98
N LYS A 37 -12.46 13.45 -13.72
CA LYS A 37 -11.54 14.03 -14.69
C LYS A 37 -10.11 13.69 -14.32
N MET A 38 -9.27 13.49 -15.33
CA MET A 38 -7.83 13.31 -15.21
C MET A 38 -7.12 14.22 -16.22
N ALA A 39 -6.04 14.87 -15.81
CA ALA A 39 -5.12 15.56 -16.71
C ALA A 39 -3.73 14.98 -16.50
N VAL A 40 -3.06 14.63 -17.60
CA VAL A 40 -1.72 14.03 -17.60
C VAL A 40 -0.76 15.00 -18.26
N LEU A 41 0.29 15.38 -17.55
CA LEU A 41 1.42 16.14 -18.05
C LEU A 41 2.64 15.22 -18.09
N TYR A 42 3.01 14.79 -19.30
CA TYR A 42 4.26 14.09 -19.55
C TYR A 42 5.33 15.10 -19.98
N TYR A 43 6.52 15.01 -19.40
CA TYR A 43 7.65 15.85 -19.78
C TYR A 43 8.95 15.04 -19.79
N ALA A 44 9.78 15.34 -20.77
CA ALA A 44 11.11 14.75 -20.93
C ALA A 44 12.01 15.77 -21.64
N ASP A 45 13.11 16.12 -21.01
CA ASP A 45 14.13 16.98 -21.59
C ASP A 45 14.91 16.26 -22.69
N VAL A 46 15.33 17.00 -23.71
CA VAL A 46 16.29 16.49 -24.69
C VAL A 46 17.69 16.63 -24.09
N PRO A 47 18.43 15.52 -23.89
CA PRO A 47 19.73 15.57 -23.24
C PRO A 47 20.75 16.34 -24.09
N GLY A 48 21.35 17.38 -23.51
CA GLY A 48 22.51 18.05 -24.06
C GLY A 48 23.80 17.26 -23.83
N VAL A 49 24.94 17.79 -24.30
CA VAL A 49 26.26 17.20 -24.03
C VAL A 49 26.80 17.62 -22.67
N VAL A 50 27.60 16.76 -22.05
CA VAL A 50 28.32 17.07 -20.82
C VAL A 50 29.35 18.18 -21.10
N PRO A 51 29.32 19.29 -20.32
CA PRO A 51 30.25 20.40 -20.51
C PRO A 51 31.72 20.00 -20.37
N SER A 52 32.61 20.66 -21.12
CA SER A 52 34.07 20.44 -21.09
C SER A 52 34.83 21.29 -20.08
N THR A 53 34.14 22.03 -19.22
CA THR A 53 34.75 22.93 -18.25
C THR A 53 35.25 22.16 -17.02
N ASP A 54 36.45 22.50 -16.53
CA ASP A 54 37.12 21.89 -15.37
C ASP A 54 36.34 21.99 -14.03
N ILE A 55 35.23 22.74 -14.02
CA ILE A 55 34.32 22.86 -12.87
C ILE A 55 33.03 22.09 -13.21
N LEU A 56 33.11 20.76 -13.24
CA LEU A 56 31.91 19.92 -13.22
C LEU A 56 31.32 20.03 -11.81
N GLY A 57 30.32 20.89 -11.65
CA GLY A 57 29.56 20.97 -10.41
C GLY A 57 28.73 19.69 -10.24
N SER A 58 28.74 19.12 -9.03
CA SER A 58 27.69 18.19 -8.63
C SER A 58 26.37 18.95 -8.54
N SER A 59 25.27 18.33 -8.97
CA SER A 59 23.92 18.87 -8.78
C SER A 59 23.56 19.03 -7.30
N GLY A 60 24.25 18.31 -6.40
CA GLY A 60 23.84 18.17 -4.99
C GLY A 60 22.52 17.41 -4.81
N VAL A 61 21.98 16.84 -5.89
CA VAL A 61 20.67 16.17 -5.93
C VAL A 61 20.84 14.81 -6.58
N GLY A 62 20.47 13.75 -5.86
CA GLY A 62 20.57 12.38 -6.32
C GLY A 62 22.01 11.89 -6.46
N ILE A 63 22.19 10.84 -7.28
CA ILE A 63 23.49 10.22 -7.56
C ILE A 63 24.18 11.03 -8.66
N ASP A 64 25.40 11.49 -8.39
CA ASP A 64 26.21 12.19 -9.40
C ASP A 64 26.85 11.19 -10.38
N VAL A 65 26.46 11.31 -11.65
CA VAL A 65 26.98 10.51 -12.77
C VAL A 65 27.82 11.34 -13.74
N GLY A 66 28.22 12.57 -13.38
CA GLY A 66 29.04 13.40 -14.24
C GLY A 66 28.25 14.23 -15.25
N ASN A 67 26.98 14.50 -14.98
CA ASN A 67 26.16 15.38 -15.82
C ASN A 67 26.66 16.84 -15.86
N GLY A 68 27.60 17.22 -14.98
CA GLY A 68 28.17 18.58 -14.90
C GLY A 68 27.17 19.66 -14.46
N GLY A 69 26.09 19.26 -13.78
CA GLY A 69 24.98 20.12 -13.37
C GLY A 69 23.70 19.32 -13.14
N LEU A 70 22.54 19.98 -13.14
CA LEU A 70 21.24 19.33 -12.95
C LEU A 70 20.92 18.34 -14.07
N PRO A 71 20.55 17.08 -13.78
CA PRO A 71 20.23 16.08 -14.79
C PRO A 71 19.02 16.52 -15.65
N PRO A 72 18.92 16.08 -16.92
CA PRO A 72 17.72 16.29 -17.74
C PRO A 72 16.48 15.73 -17.04
N GLU A 73 15.39 16.49 -17.01
CA GLU A 73 14.14 16.09 -16.35
C GLU A 73 13.41 15.02 -17.16
N TRP A 74 12.84 14.04 -16.46
CA TRP A 74 11.92 13.07 -17.05
C TRP A 74 10.87 12.70 -16.02
N GLY A 75 9.60 12.87 -16.36
CA GLY A 75 8.52 12.53 -15.44
C GLY A 75 7.12 12.65 -16.02
N VAL A 76 6.17 12.30 -15.15
CA VAL A 76 4.73 12.41 -15.39
C VAL A 76 4.08 13.02 -14.16
N ARG A 77 3.21 14.00 -14.40
CA ARG A 77 2.30 14.56 -13.41
C ARG A 77 0.85 14.25 -13.77
N ILE A 78 0.11 13.67 -12.83
CA ILE A 78 -1.30 13.35 -12.97
C ILE A 78 -2.09 14.23 -12.00
N LEU A 79 -3.04 15.00 -12.56
CA LEU A 79 -4.00 15.79 -11.80
C LEU A 79 -5.36 15.10 -11.85
N MET A 80 -5.99 14.89 -10.71
CA MET A 80 -7.23 14.12 -10.61
C MET A 80 -8.34 14.88 -9.88
N TRP A 81 -9.59 14.71 -10.34
CA TRP A 81 -10.79 15.29 -9.73
C TRP A 81 -11.77 14.19 -9.32
N ASN A 82 -12.24 14.27 -8.08
CA ASN A 82 -13.16 13.36 -7.40
C ASN A 82 -12.66 11.92 -7.52
N ALA A 83 -11.42 11.71 -7.08
CA ALA A 83 -10.71 10.46 -7.28
C ALA A 83 -11.05 9.45 -6.17
N MET A 84 -11.33 8.22 -6.55
CA MET A 84 -11.45 7.09 -5.64
C MET A 84 -10.43 6.02 -6.03
N PHE A 85 -9.54 5.69 -5.10
CA PHE A 85 -8.51 4.67 -5.26
C PHE A 85 -8.94 3.43 -4.48
N HIS A 86 -8.94 2.27 -5.12
CA HIS A 86 -9.16 0.98 -4.45
C HIS A 86 -7.86 0.20 -4.45
N TYR A 87 -7.22 0.12 -3.28
CA TYR A 87 -5.97 -0.60 -3.13
C TYR A 87 -5.95 -1.36 -1.81
N GLY A 88 -6.13 -2.68 -1.90
CA GLY A 88 -6.10 -3.59 -0.76
C GLY A 88 -5.28 -4.84 -1.05
N PRO A 89 -5.29 -5.84 -0.14
CA PRO A 89 -4.49 -7.06 -0.26
C PRO A 89 -4.63 -7.77 -1.61
N TRP A 90 -5.85 -7.87 -2.13
CA TRP A 90 -6.09 -8.48 -3.44
C TRP A 90 -5.37 -7.72 -4.56
N THR A 91 -5.57 -6.40 -4.64
CA THR A 91 -4.92 -5.54 -5.65
C THR A 91 -3.40 -5.61 -5.55
N ASP A 92 -2.84 -5.66 -4.34
CA ASP A 92 -1.40 -5.75 -4.12
C ASP A 92 -0.81 -7.08 -4.61
N ARG A 93 -1.51 -8.21 -4.40
CA ARG A 93 -1.11 -9.52 -4.96
C ARG A 93 -1.08 -9.50 -6.49
N HIS A 94 -2.14 -8.96 -7.11
CA HIS A 94 -2.20 -8.81 -8.58
C HIS A 94 -1.14 -7.86 -9.12
N ARG A 95 -0.81 -6.79 -8.38
CA ARG A 95 0.30 -5.91 -8.72
C ARG A 95 1.63 -6.67 -8.73
N THR A 96 1.87 -7.61 -7.82
CA THR A 96 3.06 -8.50 -7.86
C THR A 96 3.10 -9.30 -9.15
N GLU A 97 2.01 -9.99 -9.48
CA GLU A 97 1.95 -10.85 -10.67
C GLU A 97 2.18 -10.07 -11.96
N LEU A 98 1.56 -8.88 -12.08
CA LEU A 98 1.76 -8.00 -13.23
C LEU A 98 3.21 -7.50 -13.31
N GLN A 99 3.79 -7.11 -12.17
CA GLN A 99 5.17 -6.67 -12.12
C GLN A 99 6.12 -7.79 -12.52
N ASP A 100 5.95 -9.01 -12.00
CA ASP A 100 6.81 -10.15 -12.34
C ASP A 100 6.67 -10.55 -13.82
N TYR A 101 5.48 -10.40 -14.40
CA TYR A 101 5.27 -10.69 -15.82
C TYR A 101 5.90 -9.65 -16.75
N PHE A 102 5.68 -8.35 -16.50
CA PHE A 102 6.15 -7.28 -17.39
C PHE A 102 7.58 -6.81 -17.07
N PHE A 103 7.99 -6.89 -15.81
CA PHE A 103 9.27 -6.40 -15.28
C PHE A 103 9.89 -7.41 -14.31
N PRO A 104 10.19 -8.65 -14.76
CA PRO A 104 10.73 -9.69 -13.91
C PRO A 104 12.05 -9.26 -13.25
N ASN A 105 12.23 -9.66 -12.00
CA ASN A 105 13.49 -9.44 -11.28
C ASN A 105 14.63 -10.20 -11.97
N SER A 106 15.73 -9.50 -12.25
CA SER A 106 16.87 -10.09 -12.97
C SER A 106 17.71 -11.04 -12.10
N HIS A 107 17.56 -10.98 -10.77
CA HIS A 107 18.33 -11.72 -9.76
C HIS A 107 19.84 -11.70 -10.02
N ARG A 108 20.35 -10.54 -10.43
CA ARG A 108 21.75 -10.29 -10.74
C ARG A 108 22.21 -9.02 -10.09
N ASN A 109 23.47 -9.01 -9.67
CA ASN A 109 24.10 -7.81 -9.13
C ASN A 109 24.08 -6.72 -10.20
N ASN A 110 23.76 -5.50 -9.76
CA ASN A 110 23.88 -4.33 -10.60
C ASN A 110 25.34 -3.93 -10.76
N VAL A 111 25.60 -2.96 -11.64
CA VAL A 111 26.90 -2.32 -11.78
C VAL A 111 26.66 -0.81 -11.62
N PRO A 112 27.54 -0.09 -10.89
CA PRO A 112 27.44 1.36 -10.80
C PRO A 112 27.40 1.98 -12.19
N THR A 113 26.54 2.97 -12.36
CA THR A 113 26.44 3.72 -13.61
C THR A 113 27.79 4.37 -13.91
N PRO A 114 28.38 4.15 -15.09
CA PRO A 114 29.65 4.77 -15.45
C PRO A 114 29.56 6.30 -15.40
N TYR A 115 30.61 6.93 -14.91
CA TYR A 115 30.71 8.39 -14.88
C TYR A 115 30.85 8.93 -16.31
N LEU A 116 30.03 9.93 -16.66
CA LEU A 116 30.02 10.56 -17.97
C LEU A 116 31.25 11.45 -18.16
N LYS A 117 31.74 11.51 -19.40
CA LYS A 117 32.87 12.35 -19.80
C LYS A 117 32.38 13.56 -20.58
N PRO A 118 33.15 14.67 -20.61
CA PRO A 118 32.89 15.77 -21.52
C PRO A 118 32.64 15.33 -22.96
N GLY A 119 31.55 15.81 -23.54
CA GLY A 119 31.09 15.43 -24.88
C GLY A 119 30.14 14.23 -24.93
N ASP A 120 30.03 13.43 -23.87
CA ASP A 120 28.98 12.41 -23.76
C ASP A 120 27.60 13.08 -23.65
N LEU A 121 26.54 12.35 -24.01
CA LEU A 121 25.19 12.82 -23.74
C LEU A 121 24.89 12.73 -22.24
N ARG A 122 24.30 13.80 -21.71
CA ARG A 122 23.77 13.84 -20.35
C ARG A 122 22.66 12.80 -20.20
N THR A 123 22.46 12.28 -19.00
CA THR A 123 21.44 11.26 -18.73
C THR A 123 20.51 11.68 -17.60
N SER A 124 19.22 11.39 -17.74
CA SER A 124 18.25 11.55 -16.65
C SER A 124 18.58 10.55 -15.55
N THR A 125 18.75 11.04 -14.31
CA THR A 125 19.14 10.20 -13.18
C THR A 125 17.95 9.52 -12.50
N SER A 126 16.74 10.00 -12.75
CA SER A 126 15.51 9.48 -12.13
C SER A 126 14.29 9.82 -12.97
N PHE A 127 13.22 9.08 -12.76
CA PHE A 127 11.87 9.38 -13.22
C PHE A 127 11.03 9.92 -12.06
N ASP A 128 10.42 11.08 -12.28
CA ASP A 128 9.50 11.72 -11.33
C ASP A 128 8.05 11.38 -11.69
N PHE A 129 7.36 10.67 -10.79
CA PHE A 129 5.95 10.40 -10.91
C PHE A 129 5.18 11.12 -9.81
N HIS A 130 4.31 12.06 -10.19
CA HIS A 130 3.59 12.90 -9.24
C HIS A 130 2.08 12.83 -9.47
N VAL A 131 1.33 12.55 -8.41
CA VAL A 131 -0.14 12.61 -8.40
C VAL A 131 -0.58 13.73 -7.49
N GLU A 132 -1.50 14.57 -7.97
CA GLU A 132 -2.10 15.66 -7.21
C GLU A 132 -3.63 15.61 -7.32
N LEU A 133 -4.28 15.68 -6.16
CA LEU A 133 -5.73 15.71 -6.06
C LEU A 133 -6.21 17.15 -6.13
N MET A 134 -6.89 17.49 -7.21
CA MET A 134 -7.41 18.84 -7.46
C MET A 134 -8.72 19.11 -6.70
N THR A 135 -9.41 18.06 -6.29
CA THR A 135 -10.58 18.09 -5.40
C THR A 135 -10.41 17.04 -4.30
N GLU A 136 -11.48 16.75 -3.54
CA GLU A 136 -11.47 15.62 -2.62
C GLU A 136 -11.12 14.30 -3.31
N GLY A 137 -10.48 13.42 -2.57
CA GLY A 137 -10.22 12.05 -2.98
C GLY A 137 -10.40 11.07 -1.83
N THR A 138 -10.65 9.81 -2.17
CA THR A 138 -10.84 8.72 -1.21
C THR A 138 -9.92 7.56 -1.56
N ILE A 139 -9.20 7.03 -0.59
CA ILE A 139 -8.46 5.78 -0.72
C ILE A 139 -9.21 4.72 0.08
N ARG A 140 -9.79 3.75 -0.60
CA ARG A 140 -10.46 2.59 -0.03
C ARG A 140 -9.49 1.41 0.00
N ILE A 141 -9.33 0.82 1.18
CA ILE A 141 -8.58 -0.40 1.41
C ILE A 141 -9.60 -1.52 1.66
N PRO A 142 -10.02 -2.27 0.63
CA PRO A 142 -10.87 -3.45 0.81
C PRO A 142 -10.06 -4.58 1.45
N THR A 143 -10.66 -5.39 2.33
CA THR A 143 -10.00 -6.52 2.99
C THR A 143 -10.99 -7.64 3.31
N ARG A 144 -10.47 -8.87 3.30
CA ARG A 144 -11.17 -10.02 3.88
C ARG A 144 -11.17 -9.91 5.41
N GLU A 145 -12.25 -10.37 6.04
CA GLU A 145 -12.45 -10.32 7.49
C GLU A 145 -12.56 -11.74 8.06
N LYS A 146 -11.43 -12.46 8.13
CA LYS A 146 -11.37 -13.85 8.60
C LYS A 146 -12.00 -14.03 9.99
N SER A 147 -11.90 -13.05 10.87
CA SER A 147 -12.52 -13.08 12.21
C SER A 147 -14.06 -13.19 12.18
N LYS A 148 -14.69 -12.91 11.03
CA LYS A 148 -16.14 -12.96 10.83
C LYS A 148 -16.58 -14.16 9.98
N ASP A 149 -15.69 -15.10 9.64
CA ASP A 149 -16.00 -16.26 8.78
C ASP A 149 -17.15 -17.11 9.35
N TRP A 150 -17.20 -17.29 10.67
CA TRP A 150 -18.26 -18.01 11.38
C TRP A 150 -19.69 -17.54 11.04
N LYS A 151 -19.87 -16.26 10.62
CA LYS A 151 -21.19 -15.72 10.22
C LYS A 151 -21.68 -16.28 8.88
N TYR A 152 -20.77 -16.82 8.08
CA TYR A 152 -21.00 -17.27 6.71
C TYR A 152 -20.76 -18.78 6.54
N GLU A 153 -20.40 -19.50 7.60
CA GLU A 153 -20.23 -20.97 7.58
C GLU A 153 -21.56 -21.73 7.56
N THR A 154 -22.66 -21.11 8.00
CA THR A 154 -23.99 -21.75 7.99
C THR A 154 -24.70 -21.44 6.68
N GLU A 155 -25.21 -22.46 5.97
CA GLU A 155 -26.04 -22.30 4.77
C GLU A 155 -27.27 -21.42 5.12
N SER A 156 -27.18 -20.11 4.87
CA SER A 156 -28.34 -19.24 4.90
C SER A 156 -29.16 -19.54 3.65
N ALA A 157 -30.45 -19.84 3.83
CA ALA A 157 -31.35 -20.18 2.73
C ALA A 157 -31.68 -18.96 1.83
N ASP A 158 -31.29 -17.75 2.25
CA ASP A 158 -31.59 -16.47 1.61
C ASP A 158 -30.32 -15.79 1.05
N LEU A 159 -29.42 -16.54 0.41
CA LEU A 159 -28.25 -15.96 -0.25
C LEU A 159 -28.65 -15.41 -1.63
N ASP A 160 -28.47 -14.11 -1.83
CA ASP A 160 -28.57 -13.48 -3.15
C ASP A 160 -27.39 -13.92 -4.03
N LEU A 161 -27.61 -14.95 -4.84
CA LEU A 161 -26.59 -15.47 -5.76
C LEU A 161 -26.40 -14.51 -6.95
N GLY A 162 -25.15 -14.22 -7.27
CA GLY A 162 -24.76 -13.50 -8.47
C GLY A 162 -25.08 -14.27 -9.75
N ALA A 163 -24.89 -13.61 -10.89
CA ALA A 163 -25.12 -14.22 -12.21
C ALA A 163 -24.18 -15.42 -12.50
N ASP A 164 -23.09 -15.53 -11.75
CA ASP A 164 -22.14 -16.64 -11.76
C ASP A 164 -22.55 -17.82 -10.85
N GLY A 165 -23.66 -17.69 -10.11
CA GLY A 165 -24.18 -18.70 -9.20
C GLY A 165 -23.53 -18.70 -7.82
N TYR A 166 -22.73 -17.69 -7.48
CA TYR A 166 -22.04 -17.56 -6.20
C TYR A 166 -22.57 -16.39 -5.37
N TYR A 167 -22.55 -16.52 -4.04
CA TYR A 167 -22.84 -15.41 -3.15
C TYR A 167 -21.58 -14.55 -2.92
N THR A 168 -21.71 -13.25 -3.14
CA THR A 168 -20.64 -12.28 -2.85
C THR A 168 -20.79 -11.78 -1.42
N ARG A 169 -19.98 -12.34 -0.53
CA ARG A 169 -19.87 -11.89 0.86
C ARG A 169 -19.40 -10.42 0.93
N PRO A 170 -20.03 -9.56 1.75
CA PRO A 170 -19.51 -8.22 2.01
C PRO A 170 -18.10 -8.26 2.59
N TYR A 171 -17.22 -7.40 2.09
CA TYR A 171 -15.86 -7.26 2.59
C TYR A 171 -15.72 -6.11 3.59
N GLY A 172 -14.70 -6.18 4.44
CA GLY A 172 -14.33 -5.09 5.33
C GLY A 172 -13.57 -4.01 4.55
N TRP A 173 -13.67 -2.75 4.95
CA TRP A 173 -12.96 -1.68 4.27
C TRP A 173 -12.53 -0.57 5.22
N ILE A 174 -11.49 0.15 4.81
CA ILE A 174 -11.04 1.40 5.42
C ILE A 174 -11.02 2.46 4.32
N ASP A 175 -11.81 3.52 4.48
CA ASP A 175 -11.83 4.65 3.56
C ASP A 175 -11.08 5.81 4.19
N ILE A 176 -10.06 6.31 3.51
CA ILE A 176 -9.30 7.48 3.89
C ILE A 176 -9.68 8.59 2.92
N LYS A 177 -10.53 9.52 3.38
CA LYS A 177 -10.88 10.72 2.63
C LYS A 177 -9.84 11.80 2.87
N THR A 178 -9.54 12.59 1.85
CA THR A 178 -8.55 13.66 1.89
C THR A 178 -9.00 14.85 1.05
N SER A 179 -8.59 16.04 1.46
CA SER A 179 -8.95 17.32 0.84
C SER A 179 -8.10 17.67 -0.39
N PRO A 180 -8.54 18.66 -1.20
CA PRO A 180 -7.79 19.17 -2.34
C PRO A 180 -6.36 19.61 -2.00
N GLY A 181 -5.44 19.44 -2.96
CA GLY A 181 -4.02 19.73 -2.81
C GLY A 181 -3.25 18.68 -2.02
N SER A 182 -3.83 17.49 -1.85
CA SER A 182 -3.14 16.29 -1.38
C SER A 182 -2.33 15.69 -2.53
N THR A 183 -1.12 15.20 -2.24
CA THR A 183 -0.15 14.79 -3.27
C THR A 183 0.56 13.49 -2.91
N ALA A 184 0.97 12.74 -3.93
CA ALA A 184 1.90 11.63 -3.82
C ALA A 184 3.01 11.80 -4.88
N LYS A 185 4.26 11.82 -4.45
CA LYS A 185 5.43 11.89 -5.32
C LYS A 185 6.22 10.60 -5.20
N ILE A 186 6.60 10.01 -6.31
CA ILE A 186 7.44 8.81 -6.39
C ILE A 186 8.64 9.16 -7.25
N ILE A 187 9.84 8.92 -6.74
CA ILE A 187 11.09 9.10 -7.48
C ILE A 187 11.70 7.73 -7.70
N ILE A 188 11.80 7.33 -8.97
CA ILE A 188 12.38 6.06 -9.39
C ILE A 188 13.77 6.36 -9.98
N PRO A 189 14.86 5.92 -9.35
CA PRO A 189 16.20 6.15 -9.88
C PRO A 189 16.45 5.32 -11.14
N PHE A 190 17.13 5.92 -12.12
CA PHE A 190 17.61 5.25 -13.33
C PHE A 190 19.11 4.98 -13.31
N VAL A 191 19.80 5.56 -12.33
CA VAL A 191 21.24 5.39 -12.13
C VAL A 191 21.51 4.71 -10.81
N CYS A 192 22.63 3.99 -10.76
CA CYS A 192 23.09 3.24 -9.61
C CYS A 192 24.45 3.77 -9.17
N GLY A 193 24.62 4.08 -7.90
CA GLY A 193 25.89 4.48 -7.31
C GLY A 193 26.68 3.26 -6.80
N PRO A 194 27.86 3.49 -6.20
CA PRO A 194 28.68 2.45 -5.56
C PRO A 194 27.98 1.72 -4.40
N ASP A 195 27.05 2.40 -3.73
CA ASP A 195 26.27 1.82 -2.64
C ASP A 195 24.88 1.34 -3.10
N GLY A 196 24.58 1.43 -4.40
CA GLY A 196 23.26 1.10 -4.94
C GLY A 196 22.41 2.34 -5.28
N TYR A 197 21.11 2.24 -5.10
CA TYR A 197 20.16 3.32 -5.41
C TYR A 197 19.03 3.38 -4.38
N THR A 198 18.34 4.52 -4.31
CA THR A 198 17.22 4.70 -3.37
C THR A 198 16.01 5.23 -4.12
N SER A 199 14.92 4.46 -4.08
CA SER A 199 13.62 4.96 -4.51
C SER A 199 12.96 5.69 -3.35
N SER A 200 12.27 6.79 -3.62
CA SER A 200 11.55 7.54 -2.58
C SER A 200 10.09 7.73 -2.92
N ILE A 201 9.24 7.71 -1.88
CA ILE A 201 7.82 8.01 -1.98
C ILE A 201 7.49 9.05 -0.91
N ASP A 202 6.96 10.19 -1.32
CA ASP A 202 6.53 11.28 -0.45
C ASP A 202 5.03 11.53 -0.64
N ILE A 203 4.24 11.25 0.39
CA ILE A 203 2.78 11.37 0.39
C ILE A 203 2.38 12.43 1.41
N HIS A 204 1.57 13.38 0.97
CA HIS A 204 1.08 14.49 1.76
C HIS A 204 -0.44 14.55 1.63
N PHE A 205 -1.14 14.20 2.71
CA PHE A 205 -2.60 14.28 2.81
C PHE A 205 -3.02 15.45 3.70
N LYS A 206 -4.10 16.12 3.29
CA LYS A 206 -4.69 17.27 3.99
C LYS A 206 -6.11 16.92 4.43
N ASP A 207 -6.49 17.37 5.62
CA ASP A 207 -7.82 17.20 6.21
C ASP A 207 -8.37 15.79 5.99
N ILE A 208 -7.77 14.85 6.70
CA ILE A 208 -8.01 13.42 6.57
C ILE A 208 -9.19 13.04 7.42
N ASP A 209 -10.09 12.25 6.86
CA ASP A 209 -11.15 11.56 7.58
C ASP A 209 -11.14 10.09 7.18
N ALA A 210 -10.63 9.24 8.07
CA ALA A 210 -10.62 7.81 7.89
C ALA A 210 -11.84 7.18 8.56
N SER A 211 -12.60 6.38 7.83
CA SER A 211 -13.78 5.65 8.30
C SER A 211 -13.66 4.17 7.96
N THR A 212 -14.40 3.31 8.67
CA THR A 212 -14.32 1.86 8.45
C THR A 212 -15.68 1.20 8.32
N SER A 213 -15.69 0.00 7.75
CA SER A 213 -16.87 -0.87 7.65
C SER A 213 -17.43 -1.36 9.00
N VAL A 214 -16.73 -1.10 10.12
CA VAL A 214 -17.17 -1.53 11.46
C VAL A 214 -18.44 -0.81 11.89
N ASN A 215 -18.45 0.51 11.75
CA ASN A 215 -19.55 1.36 12.22
C ASN A 215 -19.89 2.51 11.26
N TYR A 216 -19.24 2.58 10.09
CA TYR A 216 -19.45 3.62 9.07
C TYR A 216 -19.21 5.05 9.58
N ALA A 217 -18.49 5.19 10.69
CA ALA A 217 -18.16 6.47 11.30
C ALA A 217 -16.65 6.74 11.22
N SER A 218 -16.26 7.99 11.44
CA SER A 218 -14.85 8.39 11.49
C SER A 218 -14.12 7.66 12.61
N LEU A 219 -13.08 6.91 12.24
CA LEU A 219 -12.08 6.30 13.13
C LEU A 219 -10.95 7.29 13.44
N LEU A 220 -10.54 8.08 12.45
CA LEU A 220 -9.44 9.04 12.59
C LEU A 220 -9.74 10.29 11.79
N GLN A 221 -9.67 11.44 12.43
CA GLN A 221 -9.67 12.75 11.75
C GLN A 221 -8.34 13.45 12.04
N ALA A 222 -7.67 14.01 11.04
CA ALA A 222 -6.42 14.72 11.24
C ALA A 222 -6.25 15.84 10.21
N LYS A 223 -5.61 16.96 10.59
CA LYS A 223 -5.39 18.08 9.65
C LYS A 223 -4.38 17.75 8.56
N ASN A 224 -3.36 16.97 8.90
CA ASN A 224 -2.28 16.67 7.99
C ASN A 224 -1.64 15.32 8.33
N LEU A 225 -1.34 14.53 7.30
CA LEU A 225 -0.48 13.36 7.36
C LEU A 225 0.59 13.49 6.30
N GLN A 226 1.83 13.26 6.69
CA GLN A 226 2.98 13.16 5.82
C GLN A 226 3.59 11.78 5.99
N LEU A 227 3.88 11.12 4.87
CA LEU A 227 4.57 9.84 4.83
C LEU A 227 5.71 9.94 3.83
N ALA A 228 6.94 9.80 4.32
CA ALA A 228 8.14 9.74 3.52
C ALA A 228 8.74 8.33 3.64
N ILE A 229 8.88 7.65 2.50
CA ILE A 229 9.40 6.29 2.40
C ILE A 229 10.69 6.35 1.58
N LYS A 230 11.76 5.75 2.10
CA LYS A 230 13.02 5.57 1.40
C LYS A 230 13.33 4.09 1.31
N MET A 231 13.36 3.57 0.09
CA MET A 231 13.61 2.17 -0.19
C MET A 231 14.98 2.05 -0.84
N HIS A 232 16.02 1.88 -0.01
CA HIS A 232 17.36 1.65 -0.50
C HIS A 232 17.49 0.23 -1.06
N SER A 233 18.18 0.12 -2.19
CA SER A 233 18.54 -1.15 -2.82
C SER A 233 20.03 -1.17 -3.09
N PRO A 234 20.79 -2.09 -2.49
CA PRO A 234 22.21 -2.24 -2.74
C PRO A 234 22.48 -2.78 -4.14
N ILE A 235 23.77 -2.81 -4.52
CA ILE A 235 24.23 -3.36 -5.79
C ILE A 235 24.01 -4.88 -5.84
N VAL A 236 24.33 -5.56 -4.74
CA VAL A 236 24.16 -7.01 -4.64
C VAL A 236 22.67 -7.30 -4.49
N TRP A 237 22.12 -8.09 -5.41
CA TRP A 237 20.66 -8.14 -5.57
C TRP A 237 19.92 -8.71 -4.34
N ASN A 238 20.55 -9.66 -3.64
CA ASN A 238 20.04 -10.32 -2.44
C ASN A 238 20.69 -9.85 -1.14
N GLU A 239 21.43 -8.75 -1.18
CA GLU A 239 21.97 -8.14 0.03
C GLU A 239 20.83 -7.53 0.86
N HIS A 240 21.09 -7.41 2.16
CA HIS A 240 20.15 -6.87 3.12
C HIS A 240 19.76 -5.43 2.76
N ARG A 241 18.45 -5.16 2.80
CA ARG A 241 17.88 -3.85 2.50
C ARG A 241 17.37 -3.20 3.78
N GLU A 242 17.61 -1.90 3.90
CA GLU A 242 17.03 -1.07 4.95
C GLU A 242 16.08 -0.07 4.33
N TRP A 243 14.80 -0.16 4.70
CA TRP A 243 13.75 0.71 4.20
C TRP A 243 13.20 1.56 5.34
N ASP A 244 13.26 2.88 5.16
CA ASP A 244 12.84 3.84 6.17
C ASP A 244 11.45 4.39 5.86
N PHE A 245 10.58 4.37 6.86
CA PHE A 245 9.21 4.86 6.80
C PHE A 245 9.04 5.93 7.86
N ALA A 246 9.02 7.21 7.46
CA ALA A 246 8.77 8.33 8.35
C ALA A 246 7.33 8.82 8.17
N CYS A 247 6.50 8.64 9.19
CA CYS A 247 5.12 9.11 9.23
C CYS A 247 4.96 10.25 10.25
N SER A 248 4.23 11.29 9.89
CA SER A 248 3.97 12.46 10.73
C SER A 248 2.49 12.81 10.63
N ILE A 249 1.78 12.84 11.77
CA ILE A 249 0.34 13.13 11.84
C ILE A 249 0.11 14.29 12.81
N ARG A 250 -0.64 15.31 12.39
CA ARG A 250 -0.94 16.50 13.21
C ARG A 250 -2.39 16.58 13.65
N GLU A 251 -2.57 16.85 14.93
CA GLU A 251 -3.85 17.01 15.62
C GLU A 251 -4.84 15.85 15.35
N PRO A 252 -4.43 14.57 15.47
CA PRO A 252 -5.36 13.49 15.19
C PRO A 252 -6.39 13.34 16.31
N GLN A 253 -7.65 13.25 15.92
CA GLN A 253 -8.77 12.80 16.74
C GLN A 253 -9.08 11.34 16.38
N ILE A 254 -8.88 10.43 17.33
CA ILE A 254 -9.00 8.98 17.11
C ILE A 254 -10.19 8.45 17.89
N PHE A 255 -11.11 7.77 17.22
CA PHE A 255 -12.31 7.16 17.80
C PHE A 255 -12.19 5.64 17.75
N LEU A 256 -11.57 5.05 18.78
CA LEU A 256 -11.24 3.63 18.76
C LEU A 256 -12.34 2.80 19.42
N LEU A 257 -12.69 1.70 18.75
CA LEU A 257 -13.54 0.62 19.28
C LEU A 257 -12.75 -0.68 19.25
N ARG A 258 -13.13 -1.64 20.11
CA ARG A 258 -12.53 -2.99 20.11
C ARG A 258 -12.60 -3.63 18.72
N ASP A 259 -13.72 -3.47 18.02
CA ASP A 259 -13.94 -4.13 16.73
C ASP A 259 -13.00 -3.63 15.62
N HIS A 260 -12.49 -2.39 15.73
CA HIS A 260 -11.45 -1.89 14.84
C HIS A 260 -10.16 -2.70 14.98
N VAL A 261 -9.83 -3.20 16.17
CA VAL A 261 -8.64 -4.05 16.39
C VAL A 261 -8.74 -5.33 15.58
N PHE A 262 -9.91 -5.97 15.53
CA PHE A 262 -10.13 -7.16 14.73
C PHE A 262 -10.04 -6.87 13.22
N LEU A 263 -10.62 -5.74 12.77
CA LEU A 263 -10.49 -5.31 11.37
C LEU A 263 -9.02 -5.15 10.96
N PHE A 264 -8.19 -4.48 11.78
CA PHE A 264 -6.77 -4.30 11.48
C PHE A 264 -5.98 -5.61 11.50
N GLN A 265 -6.30 -6.52 12.44
CA GLN A 265 -5.68 -7.85 12.47
C GLN A 265 -6.01 -8.66 11.22
N ASP A 266 -7.26 -8.62 10.77
CA ASP A 266 -7.68 -9.31 9.56
C ASP A 266 -7.06 -8.68 8.30
N LEU A 267 -6.96 -7.35 8.24
CA LEU A 267 -6.24 -6.63 7.18
C LEU A 267 -4.80 -7.09 7.06
N ILE A 268 -4.06 -7.12 8.17
CA ILE A 268 -2.66 -7.57 8.19
C ILE A 268 -2.59 -9.02 7.69
N LYS A 269 -3.43 -9.92 8.22
CA LYS A 269 -3.45 -11.34 7.82
C LYS A 269 -3.78 -11.53 6.33
N ASP A 270 -4.66 -10.71 5.76
CA ASP A 270 -5.00 -10.76 4.34
C ASP A 270 -3.84 -10.22 3.48
N TRP A 271 -3.22 -9.12 3.89
CA TRP A 271 -2.07 -8.54 3.18
C TRP A 271 -0.88 -9.50 3.16
N THR A 272 -0.65 -10.23 4.25
CA THR A 272 0.43 -11.21 4.36
C THR A 272 0.01 -12.61 3.90
N SER A 273 -1.16 -12.80 3.28
CA SER A 273 -1.62 -14.12 2.83
C SER A 273 -0.98 -14.54 1.49
N THR A 274 0.33 -14.35 1.36
CA THR A 274 1.09 -14.75 0.17
C THR A 274 1.53 -16.21 0.30
N PRO A 275 1.81 -16.90 -0.83
CA PRO A 275 2.48 -18.20 -0.79
C PRO A 275 3.78 -18.14 0.02
N PRO A 276 4.28 -19.29 0.54
CA PRO A 276 5.54 -19.34 1.27
C PRO A 276 6.69 -18.71 0.48
N ALA A 277 7.63 -18.08 1.19
CA ALA A 277 8.75 -17.40 0.56
C ALA A 277 9.63 -18.37 -0.23
N ASP A 278 10.00 -17.98 -1.45
CA ASP A 278 11.01 -18.69 -2.23
C ASP A 278 12.40 -18.43 -1.64
N LEU A 279 12.99 -19.45 -1.01
CA LEU A 279 14.31 -19.36 -0.39
C LEU A 279 15.42 -19.02 -1.39
N LEU A 280 15.26 -19.37 -2.68
CA LEU A 280 16.29 -19.10 -3.68
C LEU A 280 16.37 -17.61 -4.02
N HIS A 281 15.23 -16.92 -3.98
CA HIS A 281 15.09 -15.51 -4.33
C HIS A 281 14.83 -14.62 -3.11
N PHE A 282 15.05 -15.15 -1.91
CA PHE A 282 14.86 -14.42 -0.67
C PHE A 282 15.83 -13.23 -0.56
N ILE A 283 15.28 -12.08 -0.20
CA ILE A 283 16.03 -10.84 0.03
C ILE A 283 15.65 -10.33 1.41
N PRO A 284 16.58 -10.28 2.38
CA PRO A 284 16.25 -9.83 3.72
C PRO A 284 16.03 -8.31 3.72
N VAL A 285 14.93 -7.86 4.32
CA VAL A 285 14.57 -6.43 4.40
C VAL A 285 14.23 -6.05 5.86
N THR A 286 14.91 -5.02 6.38
CA THR A 286 14.54 -4.37 7.64
C THR A 286 13.69 -3.15 7.34
N TYR A 287 12.51 -3.09 7.95
CA TYR A 287 11.61 -1.95 7.87
C TYR A 287 11.77 -1.10 9.12
N ASN A 288 12.27 0.13 8.96
CA ASN A 288 12.45 1.11 10.02
C ASN A 288 11.28 2.08 10.03
N PHE A 289 10.38 1.95 11.01
CA PHE A 289 9.26 2.88 11.16
C PHE A 289 9.61 3.99 12.16
N ASN A 290 9.41 5.24 11.76
CA ASN A 290 9.51 6.44 12.58
C ASN A 290 8.18 7.20 12.50
N ILE A 291 7.33 7.03 13.52
CA ILE A 291 6.00 7.61 13.56
C ILE A 291 5.97 8.76 14.59
N ASN A 292 5.67 9.96 14.12
CA ASN A 292 5.53 11.17 14.93
C ASN A 292 4.07 11.61 14.95
N ILE A 293 3.49 11.73 16.14
CA ILE A 293 2.11 12.17 16.32
C ILE A 293 2.13 13.44 17.16
N TYR A 294 1.56 14.52 16.64
CA TYR A 294 1.53 15.82 17.29
C TYR A 294 0.12 16.12 17.79
N GLU A 295 -0.02 16.40 19.09
CA GLU A 295 -1.28 16.81 19.73
C GLU A 295 -2.45 15.82 19.52
N PRO A 296 -2.30 14.53 19.86
CA PRO A 296 -3.36 13.55 19.71
C PRO A 296 -4.48 13.72 20.74
N LEU A 297 -5.71 13.54 20.28
CA LEU A 297 -6.92 13.34 21.08
C LEU A 297 -7.47 11.95 20.81
N ILE A 298 -7.40 11.05 21.79
CA ILE A 298 -7.91 9.69 21.65
C ILE A 298 -9.19 9.55 22.47
N TYR A 299 -10.28 9.25 21.78
CA TYR A 299 -11.58 8.93 22.35
C TYR A 299 -11.73 7.40 22.40
N LEU A 300 -11.74 6.86 23.61
CA LEU A 300 -12.14 5.49 23.86
C LEU A 300 -13.61 5.50 24.28
N CYS A 301 -14.47 4.92 23.45
CA CYS A 301 -15.87 4.76 23.81
C CYS A 301 -15.99 3.63 24.83
N VAL A 302 -16.44 3.95 26.04
CA VAL A 302 -16.51 3.03 27.20
C VAL A 302 -17.96 2.74 27.61
N ASN A 303 -18.89 2.79 26.65
CA ASN A 303 -20.29 2.47 26.93
C ASN A 303 -20.45 1.08 27.55
N GLU A 304 -21.42 0.95 28.46
CA GLU A 304 -21.77 -0.35 29.00
C GLU A 304 -22.08 -1.33 27.86
N HIS A 305 -21.46 -2.52 27.90
CA HIS A 305 -21.58 -3.56 26.88
C HIS A 305 -21.00 -3.19 25.50
N ASN A 306 -20.27 -2.06 25.40
CA ASN A 306 -19.71 -1.54 24.14
C ASN A 306 -20.77 -1.31 23.04
N ILE A 307 -22.04 -1.13 23.42
CA ILE A 307 -23.13 -0.81 22.51
C ILE A 307 -23.12 0.70 22.28
N ILE A 308 -22.97 1.12 21.04
CA ILE A 308 -22.94 2.52 20.66
C ILE A 308 -24.02 2.79 19.63
N SER A 309 -25.04 3.54 20.02
CA SER A 309 -26.14 3.92 19.14
C SER A 309 -25.71 5.00 18.14
N ASN A 310 -24.85 5.93 18.56
CA ASN A 310 -24.33 7.01 17.73
C ASN A 310 -22.81 7.18 17.96
N PRO A 311 -21.93 6.63 17.10
CA PRO A 311 -20.48 6.49 17.33
C PRO A 311 -19.75 7.75 17.78
N ASN A 312 -20.14 8.91 17.26
CA ASN A 312 -19.39 10.15 17.45
C ASN A 312 -20.13 11.21 18.29
N ALA A 313 -21.39 10.99 18.67
CA ALA A 313 -22.11 11.90 19.56
C ALA A 313 -21.39 12.01 20.91
N SER A 314 -21.02 13.24 21.31
CA SER A 314 -20.41 13.54 22.61
C SER A 314 -21.36 13.32 23.77
N ASP A 315 -22.66 13.48 23.52
CA ASP A 315 -23.66 13.61 24.56
C ASP A 315 -24.30 12.25 24.89
N ASP A 316 -24.21 11.29 23.96
CA ASP A 316 -24.84 9.96 24.07
C ASP A 316 -23.89 8.86 24.59
N ASN A 317 -22.56 9.09 24.59
CA ASN A 317 -21.57 8.05 24.90
C ASN A 317 -20.63 8.45 26.05
N GLY A 318 -20.32 7.48 26.91
CA GLY A 318 -19.22 7.60 27.87
C GLY A 318 -17.88 7.58 27.13
N LYS A 319 -17.10 8.66 27.23
CA LYS A 319 -15.78 8.78 26.57
C LYS A 319 -14.69 8.88 27.62
N ALA A 320 -13.70 8.00 27.55
CA ALA A 320 -12.41 8.25 28.17
C ALA A 320 -11.53 8.99 27.15
N ILE A 321 -11.14 10.22 27.49
CA ILE A 321 -10.25 11.03 26.65
C ILE A 321 -8.83 10.86 27.16
N ILE A 322 -7.96 10.31 26.31
CA ILE A 322 -6.52 10.29 26.57
C ILE A 322 -5.90 11.44 25.77
N ILE A 323 -5.50 12.49 26.49
CA ILE A 323 -4.69 13.59 25.96
C ILE A 323 -3.25 13.23 26.29
N ASN A 324 -2.40 13.06 25.28
CA ASN A 324 -1.00 12.74 25.52
C ASN A 324 -0.10 13.66 24.69
N TYR A 325 0.69 14.49 25.38
CA TYR A 325 1.75 15.28 24.76
C TYR A 325 2.97 14.39 24.50
N ILE A 326 2.82 13.42 23.60
CA ILE A 326 3.88 12.46 23.28
C ILE A 326 4.66 12.96 22.06
N LYS A 327 5.83 13.58 22.29
CA LYS A 327 6.97 13.41 21.38
C LYS A 327 7.65 12.09 21.73
N ARG A 328 7.16 10.97 21.21
CA ARG A 328 7.90 9.69 21.26
C ARG A 328 8.27 9.30 19.84
N HIS A 329 9.56 9.08 19.66
CA HIS A 329 10.08 8.29 18.56
C HIS A 329 9.74 6.83 18.87
N TYR A 330 8.78 6.26 18.16
CA TYR A 330 8.62 4.81 18.12
C TYR A 330 9.58 4.31 17.07
N TYR A 331 10.68 3.67 17.49
CA TYR A 331 11.48 2.80 16.63
C TYR A 331 10.83 1.42 16.66
N ILE A 332 10.13 1.07 15.59
CA ILE A 332 9.77 -0.33 15.34
C ILE A 332 10.73 -0.78 14.24
N ALA A 333 11.79 -1.46 14.65
CA ALA A 333 12.60 -2.27 13.74
C ALA A 333 11.92 -3.63 13.67
N SER A 334 11.11 -3.83 12.63
CA SER A 334 10.52 -5.13 12.34
C SER A 334 11.28 -5.74 11.18
N CYS A 335 12.05 -6.79 11.48
CA CYS A 335 12.54 -7.70 10.47
C CYS A 335 11.35 -8.58 10.07
N PHE A 336 10.63 -8.20 9.01
CA PHE A 336 9.66 -9.10 8.40
C PHE A 336 10.44 -10.10 7.55
N SER A 337 11.09 -11.04 8.23
CA SER A 337 11.49 -12.29 7.61
C SER A 337 10.21 -13.11 7.48
N PHE A 338 9.62 -13.17 6.30
CA PHE A 338 8.66 -14.24 5.98
C PHE A 338 9.47 -15.54 5.84
N ILE A 339 9.93 -16.04 6.98
CA ILE A 339 10.55 -17.34 7.16
C ILE A 339 9.67 -18.03 8.19
N ASP A 340 8.66 -18.75 7.70
CA ASP A 340 8.05 -19.84 8.46
C ASP A 340 8.82 -21.13 8.14
#